data_AF-A0A5B6Z787-F1
#
_entry.id   AF-A0A5B6Z787-F1
#
_cell.length_a   1.000
_cell.length_b   1.000
_cell.length_c   1.000
_cell.angle_alpha   90.00
_cell.angle_beta   90.00
_cell.angle_gamma   90.00
#
_symmetry.space_group_name_H-M   'P 1'
#
loop_
_entity.id
_entity.type
_entity.pdbx_description
1 polymer ?
#
loop_
_entity_poly.entity_id
_entity_poly.type
_entity_poly.pdbx_seq_one_letter_code
_entity_poly.pdbx_strand_id
1 'polypeptide(L)'
;MENGTEKWGGGVHGQELEIPSNITIKGILGLLMANIDSNDERRVISLGMGDPSAYSCFHTTAVAEDAVVDTIRSQKFNGYAPTVGLPQTRTAIAEYLSCNLPYKLSPD
;
A
#
# COMPACT_ATOMS: atom_id res chain seq x y z
N MET A 1 34.83 -21.17 -34.85
CA MET A 1 35.41 -19.95 -34.27
C MET A 1 34.48 -19.52 -33.15
N GLU A 2 35.07 -19.30 -31.99
CA GLU A 2 34.49 -19.42 -30.65
C GLU A 2 33.36 -18.45 -30.31
N ASN A 3 32.51 -18.92 -29.38
CA ASN A 3 31.52 -18.17 -28.61
C ASN A 3 32.15 -16.91 -27.97
N GLY A 4 31.62 -15.74 -28.32
CA GLY A 4 31.85 -14.51 -27.56
C GLY A 4 30.95 -14.49 -26.33
N THR A 5 31.48 -14.85 -25.17
CA THR A 5 30.84 -14.56 -23.88
C THR A 5 30.98 -13.06 -23.60
N GLU A 6 29.87 -12.33 -23.63
CA GLU A 6 29.83 -10.95 -23.17
C GLU A 6 30.15 -10.93 -21.67
N LYS A 7 31.31 -10.36 -21.34
CA LYS A 7 31.73 -10.09 -19.97
C LYS A 7 30.93 -8.89 -19.48
N TRP A 8 30.02 -9.12 -18.54
CA TRP A 8 29.39 -8.08 -17.74
C TRP A 8 30.46 -7.41 -16.87
N GLY A 9 31.05 -6.34 -17.40
CA GLY A 9 32.07 -5.55 -16.75
C GLY A 9 31.48 -4.26 -16.18
N GLY A 10 31.26 -4.23 -14.86
CA GLY A 10 30.80 -3.06 -14.13
C GLY A 10 30.72 -3.34 -12.63
N GLY A 11 31.83 -3.78 -12.05
CA GLY A 11 31.90 -4.11 -10.63
C GLY A 11 31.80 -2.86 -9.76
N VAL A 12 30.72 -2.76 -8.98
CA VAL A 12 30.82 -2.19 -7.63
C VAL A 12 31.60 -3.21 -6.83
N HIS A 13 32.86 -2.89 -6.51
CA HIS A 13 33.66 -3.68 -5.58
C HIS A 13 32.87 -3.89 -4.29
N GLY A 14 32.84 -5.13 -3.82
CA GLY A 14 32.06 -5.59 -2.69
C GLY A 14 32.07 -4.63 -1.51
N GLN A 15 31.05 -3.79 -1.43
CA GLN A 15 30.48 -3.46 -0.15
C GLN A 15 29.76 -4.73 0.28
N GLU A 16 30.33 -5.39 1.28
CA GLU A 16 29.54 -6.24 2.15
C GLU A 16 28.41 -5.35 2.66
N LEU A 17 27.24 -5.49 2.03
CA LEU A 17 26.02 -4.91 2.53
C LEU A 17 25.83 -5.60 3.87
N GLU A 18 26.23 -4.94 4.96
CA GLU A 18 25.79 -5.28 6.30
C GLU A 18 24.27 -5.34 6.23
N ILE A 19 23.73 -6.54 6.08
CA ILE A 19 22.29 -6.75 5.94
C ILE A 19 21.74 -6.49 7.34
N PRO A 20 21.07 -5.35 7.59
CA PRO A 20 20.54 -5.07 8.91
C PRO A 20 19.59 -6.21 9.27
N SER A 21 19.66 -6.71 10.50
CA SER A 21 18.78 -7.79 10.99
C SER A 21 17.29 -7.46 10.88
N ASN A 22 16.95 -6.21 10.60
CA ASN A 22 15.60 -5.71 10.37
C ASN A 22 15.45 -5.15 8.94
N ILE A 23 15.35 -6.03 7.94
CA ILE A 23 15.12 -5.65 6.55
C ILE A 23 13.64 -5.34 6.35
N THR A 24 13.33 -4.17 5.79
CA THR A 24 11.96 -3.80 5.41
C THR A 24 11.77 -3.91 3.91
N ILE A 25 10.54 -4.21 3.47
CA ILE A 25 10.16 -4.19 2.04
C ILE A 25 10.50 -2.83 1.41
N LYS A 26 10.20 -1.74 2.11
CA LYS A 26 10.52 -0.38 1.68
C LYS A 26 12.03 -0.16 1.52
N GLY A 27 12.84 -0.71 2.41
CA GLY A 27 14.31 -0.63 2.36
C GLY A 27 14.88 -1.35 1.13
N ILE A 28 14.44 -2.59 0.87
CA ILE A 28 14.83 -3.34 -0.33
C ILE A 28 14.41 -2.59 -1.58
N LEU A 29 13.18 -2.09 -1.64
CA LEU A 29 12.68 -1.33 -2.80
C LEU A 29 13.55 -0.08 -3.04
N GLY A 30 13.92 0.64 -1.98
CA GLY A 30 14.84 1.79 -2.07
C GLY A 30 16.21 1.41 -2.63
N LEU A 31 16.79 0.30 -2.18
CA LEU A 31 18.04 -0.22 -2.73
C LEU A 31 17.92 -0.59 -4.21
N LEU A 32 16.85 -1.30 -4.58
CA LEU A 32 16.59 -1.65 -5.98
C LEU A 32 16.48 -0.39 -6.84
N MET A 33 15.68 0.60 -6.42
CA MET A 33 15.50 1.86 -7.15
C MET A 33 16.80 2.67 -7.27
N ALA A 34 17.67 2.66 -6.25
CA ALA A 34 18.95 3.34 -6.29
C ALA A 34 19.99 2.68 -7.23
N ASN A 35 19.78 1.41 -7.58
CA ASN A 35 20.68 0.65 -8.48
C ASN A 35 20.13 0.53 -9.92
N ILE A 36 19.06 1.27 -10.26
CA ILE A 36 18.54 1.31 -11.63
C ILE A 36 19.45 2.22 -12.47
N ASP A 37 19.88 1.73 -13.63
CA ASP A 37 20.66 2.53 -14.59
C ASP A 37 19.78 3.65 -15.17
N SER A 38 20.23 4.89 -15.01
CA SER A 38 19.54 6.07 -15.53
C SER A 38 19.55 6.16 -17.06
N ASN A 39 20.43 5.42 -17.74
CA ASN A 39 20.50 5.37 -19.20
C ASN A 39 19.62 4.27 -19.80
N ASP A 40 18.99 3.43 -18.98
CA ASP A 40 18.04 2.41 -19.45
C ASP A 40 16.68 3.06 -19.71
N GLU A 41 16.19 2.97 -20.95
CA GLU A 41 14.90 3.55 -21.35
C GLU A 41 13.69 2.69 -20.95
N ARG A 42 13.91 1.49 -20.41
CA ARG A 42 12.82 0.61 -19.99
C ARG A 42 12.08 1.20 -18.80
N ARG A 43 10.75 1.21 -18.89
CA ARG A 43 9.89 1.62 -17.78
C ARG A 43 10.05 0.66 -16.59
N VAL A 44 10.35 1.21 -15.44
CA VAL A 44 10.35 0.50 -14.15
C VAL A 44 8.91 0.19 -13.73
N ILE A 45 8.63 -1.07 -13.38
CA ILE A 45 7.35 -1.51 -12.82
C ILE A 45 7.58 -1.92 -11.37
N SER A 46 7.01 -1.17 -10.42
CA SER A 46 7.18 -1.46 -9.00
C SER A 46 6.12 -2.42 -8.47
N LEU A 47 6.47 -3.69 -8.30
CA LEU A 47 5.57 -4.71 -7.75
C LEU A 47 5.61 -4.81 -6.22
N GLY A 48 6.50 -4.06 -5.57
CA GLY A 48 6.68 -4.05 -4.11
C GLY A 48 5.89 -2.98 -3.36
N MET A 49 5.20 -2.08 -4.09
CA MET A 49 4.41 -1.02 -3.47
C MET A 49 3.04 -1.56 -3.04
N GLY A 50 2.79 -1.57 -1.73
CA GLY A 50 1.52 -2.01 -1.15
C GLY A 50 0.46 -0.89 -1.01
N ASP A 51 0.81 0.36 -1.31
CA ASP A 51 -0.13 1.48 -1.31
C ASP A 51 -0.83 1.56 -2.67
N PRO A 52 -2.14 1.22 -2.75
CA PRO A 52 -2.87 1.30 -4.01
C PRO A 52 -2.98 2.74 -4.53
N SER A 53 -2.98 3.76 -3.64
CA SER A 53 -3.12 5.17 -4.03
C SER A 53 -1.90 5.75 -4.74
N ALA A 54 -0.75 5.04 -4.71
CA ALA A 54 0.43 5.39 -5.49
C ALA A 54 0.18 5.33 -7.01
N TYR A 55 -0.90 4.67 -7.43
CA TYR A 55 -1.32 4.53 -8.82
C TYR A 55 -2.57 5.37 -9.09
N SER A 56 -2.49 6.25 -10.09
CA SER A 56 -3.59 7.15 -10.48
C SER A 56 -4.84 6.44 -11.03
N CYS A 57 -4.85 5.12 -11.14
CA CYS A 57 -6.02 4.35 -11.53
C CYS A 57 -6.83 3.82 -10.35
N PHE A 58 -6.31 3.88 -9.12
CA PHE A 58 -7.01 3.44 -7.92
C PHE A 58 -7.64 4.63 -7.20
N HIS A 59 -8.89 4.91 -7.56
CA HIS A 59 -9.71 5.91 -6.89
C HIS A 59 -10.68 5.25 -5.92
N THR A 60 -11.06 5.98 -4.87
CA THR A 60 -12.19 5.57 -4.03
C THR A 60 -13.49 5.65 -4.82
N THR A 61 -14.55 5.02 -4.30
CA THR A 61 -15.89 5.12 -4.89
C THR A 61 -16.53 6.47 -4.56
N ALA A 62 -17.32 7.02 -5.48
CA ALA A 62 -18.06 8.28 -5.28
C ALA A 62 -18.92 8.26 -4.00
N VAL A 63 -19.48 7.10 -3.65
CA VAL A 63 -20.28 6.92 -2.42
C VAL A 63 -19.47 7.26 -1.16
N ALA A 64 -18.18 6.93 -1.14
CA ALA A 64 -17.31 7.25 -0.01
C ALA A 64 -16.97 8.75 0.03
N GLU A 65 -16.78 9.38 -1.13
CA GLU A 65 -16.52 10.82 -1.23
C GLU A 65 -17.72 11.63 -0.76
N ASP A 66 -18.91 11.31 -1.27
CA ASP A 66 -20.17 11.94 -0.91
C ASP A 66 -20.45 11.83 0.60
N ALA A 67 -20.22 10.63 1.18
CA ALA A 67 -20.39 10.42 2.62
C ALA A 67 -19.46 11.30 3.47
N VAL A 68 -18.22 11.53 3.03
CA VAL A 68 -17.28 12.45 3.72
C VAL A 68 -17.76 13.88 3.62
N VAL A 69 -18.19 14.32 2.43
CA VAL A 69 -18.72 15.68 2.19
C VAL A 69 -19.94 15.94 3.06
N ASP A 70 -20.89 15.02 3.08
CA ASP A 70 -22.11 15.12 3.88
C ASP A 70 -21.81 15.11 5.38
N THR A 71 -20.85 14.29 5.82
CA THR A 71 -20.40 14.26 7.23
C THR A 71 -19.85 15.62 7.65
N ILE A 72 -18.97 16.22 6.84
CA ILE A 72 -18.39 17.55 7.11
C ILE A 72 -19.49 18.62 7.15
N ARG A 73 -20.38 18.64 6.14
CA ARG A 73 -21.49 19.59 6.08
C ARG A 73 -22.46 19.46 7.24
N SER A 74 -22.65 18.25 7.76
CA SER A 74 -23.56 18.00 8.88
C SER A 74 -23.08 18.64 10.19
N GLN A 75 -21.77 18.82 10.38
CA GLN A 75 -21.14 19.25 11.63
C GLN A 75 -21.47 18.38 12.86
N LYS A 76 -22.03 17.17 12.66
CA LYS A 76 -22.50 16.29 13.75
C LYS A 76 -21.42 15.40 14.34
N PHE A 77 -20.29 15.24 13.65
CA PHE A 77 -19.26 14.24 13.97
C PHE A 77 -17.89 14.86 14.29
N ASN A 78 -17.88 16.07 14.87
CA ASN A 78 -16.65 16.81 15.18
C ASN A 78 -16.07 16.50 16.57
N GLY A 79 -16.80 15.76 17.40
CA GLY A 79 -16.38 15.37 18.75
C GLY A 79 -15.62 14.04 18.76
N TYR A 80 -15.06 13.68 19.93
CA TYR A 80 -14.46 12.37 20.13
C TYR A 80 -15.51 11.25 20.02
N ALA A 81 -15.16 10.20 19.28
CA ALA A 81 -15.89 8.94 19.32
C ALA A 81 -15.55 8.16 20.61
N PRO A 82 -16.41 7.22 21.06
CA PRO A 82 -16.02 6.23 22.06
C PRO A 82 -14.77 5.45 21.63
N THR A 83 -14.01 4.91 22.58
CA THR A 83 -12.77 4.14 22.31
C THR A 83 -12.97 3.00 21.33
N VAL A 84 -14.14 2.35 21.37
CA VAL A 84 -14.50 1.24 20.49
C VAL A 84 -15.10 1.69 19.14
N GLY A 85 -15.30 3.00 18.95
CA GLY A 85 -15.96 3.58 17.78
C GLY A 85 -17.43 3.94 18.05
N LEU A 86 -18.06 4.60 17.06
CA LEU A 86 -19.45 5.02 17.14
C LEU A 86 -20.40 3.81 17.08
N PRO A 87 -21.44 3.71 17.95
CA PRO A 87 -22.37 2.58 17.94
C PRO A 87 -22.97 2.29 16.57
N GLN A 88 -23.46 3.32 15.87
CA GLN A 88 -24.04 3.17 14.52
C GLN A 88 -23.03 2.64 13.49
N THR A 89 -21.75 3.01 13.61
CA THR A 89 -20.69 2.54 12.70
C THR A 89 -20.41 1.05 12.94
N ARG A 90 -20.32 0.62 14.20
CA ARG A 90 -20.10 -0.79 14.55
C ARG A 90 -21.26 -1.67 14.08
N THR A 91 -22.51 -1.22 14.28
CA THR A 91 -23.71 -1.93 13.79
C THR A 91 -23.69 -2.08 12.28
N ALA A 92 -23.45 -1.00 11.53
CA ALA A 92 -23.43 -1.06 10.07
C ALA A 92 -22.36 -2.02 9.53
N ILE A 93 -21.16 -2.05 10.14
CA ILE A 93 -20.08 -2.97 9.77
C ILE A 93 -20.47 -4.42 10.07
N ALA A 94 -20.98 -4.69 11.28
CA ALA A 94 -21.39 -6.04 11.68
C ALA A 94 -22.48 -6.59 10.75
N GLU A 95 -23.48 -5.77 10.40
CA GLU A 95 -24.54 -6.14 9.46
C GLU A 95 -23.99 -6.43 8.06
N TYR A 96 -23.16 -5.53 7.51
CA TYR A 96 -22.60 -5.68 6.17
C TYR A 96 -21.75 -6.95 6.03
N LEU A 97 -20.88 -7.23 7.01
CA LEU A 97 -20.04 -8.41 6.99
C LEU A 97 -20.84 -9.70 7.20
N SER A 98 -21.90 -9.65 8.02
CA SER A 98 -22.78 -10.81 8.26
C SER A 98 -23.46 -11.32 6.99
N CYS A 99 -23.64 -10.48 5.96
CA CYS A 99 -24.20 -10.91 4.67
C CYS A 99 -23.38 -12.00 3.97
N ASN A 100 -22.08 -12.07 4.23
CA ASN A 100 -21.14 -12.98 3.56
C ASN A 100 -20.54 -14.02 4.52
N LEU A 101 -21.06 -14.13 5.74
CA LEU A 101 -20.58 -15.06 6.76
C LEU A 101 -21.67 -16.07 7.15
N PRO A 102 -21.29 -17.29 7.59
CA PRO A 102 -22.26 -18.31 8.02
C PRO A 102 -22.93 -17.98 9.36
N TYR A 103 -22.58 -16.87 10.00
CA TYR A 103 -23.15 -16.41 11.27
C TYR A 103 -23.21 -14.87 11.29
N LYS A 104 -24.06 -14.34 12.17
CA LYS A 104 -24.16 -12.90 12.41
C LYS A 104 -23.06 -12.42 13.35
N LEU A 105 -22.38 -11.34 12.97
CA LEU A 105 -21.43 -10.65 13.82
C LEU A 105 -22.15 -9.80 14.87
N SER A 106 -21.55 -9.75 16.06
CA SER A 106 -21.92 -8.80 17.11
C SER A 106 -21.38 -7.41 16.77
N PRO A 107 -22.15 -6.33 17.01
CA PRO A 107 -21.63 -4.97 16.96
C PRO A 107 -20.86 -4.57 18.23
N ASP A 108 -20.88 -5.40 19.27
CA ASP A 108 -20.16 -5.24 20.53
C ASP A 108 -18.86 -6.02 20.58
#